data_AF-A0A7W0XPD8-F1
#
_entry.id   AF-A0A7W0XPD8-F1
#
_cell.length_a   1.000
_cell.length_b   1.000
_cell.length_c   1.000
_cell.angle_alpha   90.00
_cell.angle_beta   90.00
_cell.angle_gamma   90.00
#
_symmetry.space_group_name_H-M   'P 1'
#
loop_
_entity.id
_entity.type
_entity.pdbx_description
1 polymer ?
#
loop_
_entity_poly.entity_id
_entity_poly.type
_entity_poly.pdbx_seq_one_letter_code
_entity_poly.pdbx_strand_id
1 'polypeptide(L)'
;AKSGNGESRGWVADLLRRASSSESEARPEPPRPAEPVAEPPATGKRSPAQVVESLNSLSIDIARAIDHEASVELWDRYKRGERNVFTRRLYTMQGQKTFDELRRKYERDADFRQAVDNYIADFERLLAQVSRDDQDPSVSRMYLTSDTGKVYTMLAHAAGRLG
;
A
#
# COMPACT_ATOMS: atom_id res chain seq x y z
N ALA A 1 -11.14 -13.50 31.41
CA ALA A 1 -10.31 -13.55 30.19
C ALA A 1 -10.94 -12.64 29.13
N LYS A 2 -10.18 -11.71 28.55
CA LYS A 2 -10.22 -11.37 27.10
C LYS A 2 -9.17 -10.29 26.82
N SER A 3 -8.04 -10.72 26.29
CA SER A 3 -7.07 -9.88 25.58
C SER A 3 -7.42 -9.84 24.09
N GLY A 4 -7.01 -8.76 23.41
CA GLY A 4 -6.66 -8.79 21.99
C GLY A 4 -7.61 -8.05 21.06
N ASN A 5 -7.38 -6.74 20.85
CA ASN A 5 -7.72 -6.06 19.58
C ASN A 5 -6.94 -4.73 19.37
N GLY A 6 -5.69 -4.63 19.86
CA GLY A 6 -4.92 -3.37 19.82
C GLY A 6 -3.90 -3.25 18.68
N GLU A 7 -3.48 -4.37 18.07
CA GLU A 7 -2.29 -4.38 17.21
C GLU A 7 -2.56 -4.04 15.74
N SER A 8 -3.73 -4.40 15.19
CA SER A 8 -4.07 -4.17 13.78
C SER A 8 -4.41 -2.71 13.46
N ARG A 9 -4.71 -1.88 14.48
CA ARG A 9 -5.02 -0.46 14.30
C ARG A 9 -3.75 0.41 14.25
N GLY A 10 -2.62 -0.13 14.70
CA GLY A 10 -1.36 0.60 14.84
C GLY A 10 -0.50 0.64 13.59
N TRP A 11 -0.59 -0.36 12.70
CA TRP A 11 0.39 -0.48 11.60
C TRP A 11 0.16 0.53 10.48
N VAL A 12 -1.10 0.87 10.16
CA VAL A 12 -1.41 1.94 9.18
C VAL A 12 -1.14 3.32 9.78
N ALA A 13 -1.44 3.53 11.06
CA ALA A 13 -1.09 4.77 11.75
C ALA A 13 0.44 4.98 11.81
N ASP A 14 1.20 3.89 11.99
CA ASP A 14 2.66 3.92 11.93
C ASP A 14 3.19 4.15 10.50
N LEU A 15 2.56 3.52 9.50
CA LEU A 15 2.88 3.74 8.09
C LEU A 15 2.58 5.19 7.65
N LEU A 16 1.45 5.75 8.06
CA LEU A 16 1.08 7.13 7.76
C LEU A 16 1.95 8.14 8.51
N ARG A 17 2.26 7.86 9.78
CA ARG A 17 3.22 8.66 10.57
C ARG A 17 4.59 8.66 9.88
N ARG A 18 5.04 7.52 9.37
CA ARG A 18 6.33 7.36 8.70
C ARG A 18 6.35 7.94 7.28
N ALA A 19 5.25 7.83 6.54
CA ALA A 19 5.08 8.47 5.23
C ALA A 19 4.98 10.00 5.36
N SER A 20 4.45 10.50 6.47
CA SER A 20 4.44 11.94 6.78
C SER A 20 5.80 12.47 7.27
N SER A 21 6.72 11.59 7.68
CA SER A 21 8.07 11.94 8.15
C SER A 21 9.17 11.74 7.10
N SER A 22 8.85 11.34 5.86
CA SER A 22 9.86 11.04 4.83
C SER A 22 10.55 12.28 4.22
N GLU A 23 10.26 13.49 4.71
CA GLU A 23 10.98 14.73 4.37
C GLU A 23 11.79 15.29 5.57
N SER A 24 12.43 14.44 6.37
CA SER A 24 13.64 14.78 7.14
C SER A 24 14.10 13.56 7.93
N GLU A 25 15.12 12.85 7.44
CA GLU A 25 16.19 12.26 8.26
C GLU A 25 17.16 11.52 7.33
N ALA A 26 17.95 12.30 6.59
CA ALA A 26 19.21 11.84 6.05
C ALA A 26 20.28 12.01 7.13
N ARG A 27 20.57 10.95 7.88
CA ARG A 27 21.84 10.86 8.60
C ARG A 27 22.32 9.40 8.70
N PRO A 28 23.43 9.05 8.04
CA PRO A 28 24.00 7.71 8.17
C PRO A 28 24.81 7.62 9.47
N GLU A 29 24.48 6.65 10.33
CA GLU A 29 25.37 6.21 11.41
C GLU A 29 26.21 4.99 10.96
N PRO A 30 27.48 4.88 11.38
CA PRO A 30 28.43 3.88 10.88
C PRO A 30 28.19 2.45 11.43
N PRO A 31 28.64 1.40 10.73
CA PRO A 31 28.37 0.01 11.09
C PRO A 31 29.27 -0.44 12.26
N ARG A 32 28.66 -1.08 13.27
CA ARG A 32 29.37 -1.86 14.29
C ARG A 32 29.36 -3.36 13.91
N PRO A 33 30.47 -4.10 14.05
CA PRO A 33 30.55 -5.51 13.70
C PRO A 33 30.18 -6.42 14.89
N ALA A 34 29.32 -7.41 14.66
CA ALA A 34 29.13 -8.56 15.58
C ALA A 34 28.53 -9.77 14.82
N GLU A 35 29.44 -10.67 14.41
CA GLU A 35 29.47 -12.14 14.49
C GLU A 35 28.21 -13.05 14.35
N PRO A 36 28.40 -14.31 13.91
CA PRO A 36 27.44 -15.08 13.12
C PRO A 36 26.50 -15.95 13.97
N VAL A 37 25.20 -15.92 13.68
CA VAL A 37 24.25 -16.92 14.17
C VAL A 37 23.76 -17.74 13.00
N ALA A 38 24.23 -18.98 12.95
CA ALA A 38 23.66 -20.04 12.13
C ALA A 38 22.42 -20.60 12.84
N GLU A 39 21.27 -20.64 12.15
CA GLU A 39 20.16 -21.55 12.46
C GLU A 39 19.42 -21.96 11.16
N PRO A 40 18.77 -23.15 11.13
CA PRO A 40 18.62 -24.02 9.95
C PRO A 40 17.39 -23.69 9.06
N PRO A 41 17.28 -24.27 7.83
CA PRO A 41 16.26 -23.87 6.87
C PRO A 41 14.89 -24.43 7.23
N ALA A 42 14.02 -23.60 7.80
CA ALA A 42 12.60 -23.91 7.92
C ALA A 42 11.92 -23.71 6.55
N THR A 43 11.30 -24.79 6.08
CA THR A 43 10.56 -24.89 4.84
C THR A 43 9.38 -23.91 4.78
N GLY A 44 9.51 -22.87 3.95
CA GLY A 44 8.54 -22.62 2.88
C GLY A 44 7.16 -22.07 3.22
N LYS A 45 6.98 -21.26 4.27
CA LYS A 45 5.82 -20.37 4.40
C LYS A 45 6.31 -18.99 4.78
N ARG A 46 6.11 -17.99 3.92
CA ARG A 46 6.45 -16.60 4.27
C ARG A 46 5.59 -16.23 5.48
N SER A 47 6.23 -15.78 6.55
CA SER A 47 5.50 -15.26 7.70
C SER A 47 4.68 -14.02 7.28
N PRO A 48 3.52 -13.74 7.89
CA PRO A 48 2.72 -12.54 7.58
C PRO A 48 3.55 -11.25 7.61
N ALA A 49 4.50 -11.15 8.54
CA ALA A 49 5.45 -10.05 8.62
C ALA A 49 6.37 -9.93 7.38
N GLN A 50 6.80 -11.05 6.79
CA GLN A 50 7.61 -11.06 5.57
C GLN A 50 6.78 -10.67 4.33
N VAL A 51 5.48 -10.98 4.32
CA VAL A 51 4.57 -10.54 3.26
C VAL A 51 4.35 -9.03 3.35
N VAL A 52 4.19 -8.49 4.56
CA VAL A 52 4.09 -7.04 4.81
C VAL A 52 5.39 -6.32 4.46
N GLU A 53 6.56 -6.86 4.84
CA GLU A 53 7.85 -6.29 4.46
C GLU A 53 8.05 -6.30 2.94
N SER A 54 7.62 -7.38 2.27
CA SER A 54 7.62 -7.45 0.82
C SER A 54 6.70 -6.40 0.20
N LEU A 55 5.52 -6.16 0.78
CA LEU A 55 4.60 -5.10 0.34
C LEU A 55 5.18 -3.70 0.58
N ASN A 56 5.85 -3.48 1.71
CA ASN A 56 6.50 -2.21 2.02
C ASN A 56 7.65 -1.91 1.05
N SER A 57 8.49 -2.92 0.77
CA SER A 57 9.53 -2.83 -0.25
C SER A 57 8.95 -2.58 -1.65
N LEU A 58 7.85 -3.25 -2.01
CA LEU A 58 7.13 -3.04 -3.27
C LEU A 58 6.41 -1.68 -3.34
N SER A 59 6.06 -1.07 -2.22
CA SER A 59 5.26 0.15 -2.17
C SER A 59 5.95 1.33 -2.85
N ILE A 60 7.27 1.44 -2.72
CA ILE A 60 8.06 2.51 -3.34
C ILE A 60 8.06 2.35 -4.87
N ASP A 61 8.27 1.13 -5.37
CA ASP A 61 8.25 0.84 -6.80
C ASP A 61 6.87 1.05 -7.41
N ILE A 62 5.83 0.66 -6.67
CA ILE A 62 4.42 0.86 -7.04
C ILE A 62 4.06 2.35 -7.08
N ALA A 63 4.49 3.13 -6.09
CA ALA A 63 4.24 4.57 -6.05
C ALA A 63 4.91 5.31 -7.22
N ARG A 64 6.13 4.90 -7.60
CA ARG A 64 6.86 5.43 -8.78
C ARG A 64 6.26 4.98 -10.10
N ALA A 65 5.57 3.85 -10.11
CA ALA A 65 4.91 3.30 -11.28
C ALA A 65 3.66 4.09 -11.71
N ILE A 66 3.10 4.93 -10.83
CA ILE A 66 1.89 5.72 -11.08
C ILE A 66 2.24 7.20 -11.16
N ASP A 67 1.83 7.82 -12.26
CA ASP A 67 1.93 9.27 -12.43
C ASP A 67 1.04 10.01 -11.41
N HIS A 68 1.60 11.03 -10.76
CA HIS A 68 0.90 11.74 -9.69
C HIS A 68 -0.28 12.56 -10.22
N GLU A 69 -0.10 13.28 -11.32
CA GLU A 69 -1.17 14.11 -11.90
C GLU A 69 -2.32 13.23 -12.43
N ALA A 70 -1.98 12.12 -13.08
CA ALA A 70 -2.96 11.13 -13.53
C ALA A 70 -3.76 10.55 -12.35
N SER A 71 -3.11 10.32 -11.19
CA SER A 71 -3.78 9.85 -9.98
C SER A 71 -4.82 10.87 -9.47
N VAL A 72 -4.47 12.16 -9.47
CA VAL A 72 -5.36 13.24 -9.01
C VAL A 72 -6.61 13.31 -9.90
N GLU A 73 -6.43 13.33 -11.23
CA GLU A 73 -7.54 13.44 -12.19
C GLU A 73 -8.51 12.26 -12.04
N LEU A 74 -7.95 11.06 -11.94
CA LEU A 74 -8.69 9.82 -11.80
C LEU A 74 -9.60 9.81 -10.57
N TRP A 75 -9.05 10.26 -9.44
CA TRP A 75 -9.79 10.34 -8.19
C TRP A 75 -10.92 11.35 -8.24
N ASP A 76 -10.71 12.47 -8.90
CA ASP A 76 -11.74 13.47 -9.11
C ASP A 76 -12.90 12.91 -9.94
N ARG A 77 -12.59 12.18 -11.02
CA ARG A 77 -13.58 11.48 -11.86
C ARG A 77 -14.32 10.37 -11.10
N TYR A 78 -13.61 9.58 -10.30
CA TYR A 78 -14.23 8.54 -9.46
C TYR A 78 -15.22 9.13 -8.45
N LYS A 79 -14.86 10.24 -7.77
CA LYS A 79 -15.77 10.94 -6.85
C LYS A 79 -17.01 11.51 -7.56
N ARG A 80 -16.87 11.90 -8.83
CA ARG A 80 -17.99 12.31 -9.70
C ARG A 80 -18.89 11.14 -10.14
N GLY A 81 -18.57 9.91 -9.73
CA GLY A 81 -19.34 8.70 -10.05
C GLY A 81 -19.00 8.09 -11.41
N GLU A 82 -17.94 8.58 -12.08
CA GLU A 82 -17.46 7.97 -13.31
C GLU A 82 -16.88 6.57 -13.01
N ARG A 83 -17.45 5.55 -13.65
CA ARG A 83 -16.95 4.17 -13.56
C ARG A 83 -15.93 3.90 -14.67
N ASN A 84 -15.10 2.88 -14.52
CA ASN A 84 -14.06 2.53 -15.50
C ASN A 84 -13.01 3.61 -15.76
N VAL A 85 -12.78 4.49 -14.79
CA VAL A 85 -11.73 5.50 -14.88
C VAL A 85 -10.35 4.86 -14.70
N PHE A 86 -10.26 3.85 -13.82
CA PHE A 86 -9.05 3.09 -13.53
C PHE A 86 -8.75 2.12 -14.68
N THR A 87 -7.90 2.55 -15.61
CA THR A 87 -7.46 1.71 -16.74
C THR A 87 -5.94 1.56 -16.73
N ARG A 88 -5.41 0.60 -17.49
CA ARG A 88 -3.96 0.41 -17.64
C ARG A 88 -3.20 1.66 -18.09
N ARG A 89 -3.88 2.60 -18.76
CA ARG A 89 -3.30 3.86 -19.25
C ARG A 89 -2.88 4.82 -18.13
N LEU A 90 -3.39 4.62 -16.92
CA LEU A 90 -2.96 5.36 -15.74
C LEU A 90 -1.47 5.11 -15.43
N TYR A 91 -0.97 3.94 -15.79
CA TYR A 91 0.35 3.49 -15.38
C TYR A 91 1.40 3.87 -16.42
N THR A 92 2.56 4.28 -15.90
CA THR A 92 3.78 4.36 -16.70
C THR A 92 4.09 3.01 -17.35
N MET A 93 4.96 2.99 -18.36
CA MET A 93 5.38 1.73 -19.00
C MET A 93 5.93 0.71 -18.00
N GLN A 94 6.66 1.19 -16.98
CA GLN A 94 7.13 0.33 -15.88
C GLN A 94 5.96 -0.11 -14.99
N GLY A 95 5.05 0.80 -14.66
CA GLY A 95 3.89 0.49 -13.84
C GLY A 95 2.92 -0.52 -14.45
N GLN A 96 2.81 -0.58 -15.77
CA GLN A 96 2.03 -1.61 -16.45
C GLN A 96 2.63 -3.01 -16.22
N LYS A 97 3.96 -3.14 -16.21
CA LYS A 97 4.63 -4.41 -15.89
C LYS A 97 4.40 -4.80 -14.43
N THR A 98 4.56 -3.84 -13.51
CA THR A 98 4.29 -4.03 -12.08
C THR A 98 2.84 -4.47 -11.85
N PHE A 99 1.88 -3.84 -12.51
CA PHE A 99 0.47 -4.22 -12.46
C PHE A 99 0.26 -5.69 -12.89
N ASP A 100 0.85 -6.09 -14.01
CA ASP A 100 0.74 -7.46 -14.52
C ASP A 100 1.38 -8.50 -13.56
N GLU A 101 2.49 -8.15 -12.92
CA GLU A 101 3.13 -8.98 -11.90
C GLU A 101 2.28 -9.11 -10.64
N LEU A 102 1.76 -7.99 -10.12
CA LEU A 102 0.90 -7.98 -8.94
C LEU A 102 -0.38 -8.77 -9.17
N ARG A 103 -1.03 -8.60 -10.33
CA ARG A 103 -2.22 -9.36 -10.70
C ARG A 103 -1.93 -10.87 -10.76
N ARG A 104 -0.87 -11.28 -11.46
CA ARG A 104 -0.48 -12.69 -11.53
C ARG A 104 -0.15 -13.27 -10.15
N LYS A 105 0.50 -12.49 -9.30
CA LYS A 105 0.83 -12.90 -7.92
C LYS A 105 -0.44 -13.04 -7.08
N TYR A 106 -1.38 -12.10 -7.17
CA TYR A 106 -2.67 -12.16 -6.49
C TYR A 106 -3.51 -13.40 -6.87
N GLU A 107 -3.47 -13.78 -8.15
CA GLU A 107 -4.14 -14.98 -8.64
C GLU A 107 -3.50 -16.29 -8.13
N ARG A 108 -2.17 -16.31 -7.91
CA ARG A 108 -1.39 -17.53 -7.65
C ARG A 108 -0.95 -17.74 -6.19
N ASP A 109 -0.80 -16.67 -5.42
CA ASP A 109 -0.26 -16.68 -4.05
C ASP A 109 -1.35 -16.26 -3.06
N ALA A 110 -1.85 -17.23 -2.27
CA ALA A 110 -2.95 -17.00 -1.34
C ALA A 110 -2.57 -16.10 -0.16
N ASP A 111 -1.33 -16.19 0.32
CA ASP A 111 -0.81 -15.34 1.40
C ASP A 111 -0.72 -13.88 0.92
N PHE A 112 -0.22 -13.69 -0.31
CA PHE A 112 -0.20 -12.37 -0.94
C PHE A 112 -1.61 -11.81 -1.15
N ARG A 113 -2.55 -12.64 -1.63
CA ARG A 113 -3.95 -12.25 -1.78
C ARG A 113 -4.55 -11.75 -0.46
N GLN A 114 -4.38 -12.53 0.61
CA GLN A 114 -4.87 -12.17 1.94
C GLN A 114 -4.28 -10.84 2.43
N ALA A 115 -2.98 -10.63 2.21
CA ALA A 115 -2.33 -9.39 2.60
C ALA A 115 -2.84 -8.18 1.79
N VAL A 116 -3.05 -8.35 0.49
CA VAL A 116 -3.65 -7.31 -0.37
C VAL A 116 -5.09 -7.00 0.05
N ASP A 117 -5.90 -8.03 0.30
CA ASP A 117 -7.29 -7.85 0.74
C ASP A 117 -7.39 -7.10 2.07
N ASN A 118 -6.51 -7.43 3.02
CA ASN A 118 -6.42 -6.76 4.30
C ASN A 118 -5.98 -5.29 4.13
N TYR A 119 -4.94 -5.05 3.31
CA TYR A 119 -4.46 -3.71 2.99
C TYR A 119 -5.58 -2.83 2.42
N ILE A 120 -6.32 -3.34 1.43
CA ILE A 120 -7.45 -2.63 0.81
C ILE A 120 -8.51 -2.29 1.87
N ALA A 121 -8.91 -3.27 2.67
CA ALA A 121 -9.94 -3.07 3.69
C ALA A 121 -9.53 -2.05 4.77
N ASP A 122 -8.26 -2.06 5.19
CA ASP A 122 -7.76 -1.10 6.18
C ASP A 122 -7.66 0.31 5.60
N PHE A 123 -7.25 0.45 4.34
CA PHE A 123 -7.22 1.75 3.68
C PHE A 123 -8.64 2.32 3.48
N GLU A 124 -9.61 1.51 3.08
CA GLU A 124 -11.02 1.92 2.97
C GLU A 124 -11.60 2.38 4.32
N ARG A 125 -11.27 1.69 5.41
CA ARG A 125 -11.64 2.11 6.78
C ARG A 125 -11.04 3.46 7.13
N LEU A 126 -9.78 3.68 6.77
CA LEU A 126 -9.11 4.95 7.00
C LEU A 126 -9.79 6.09 6.25
N LEU A 127 -10.07 5.91 4.96
CA LEU A 127 -10.81 6.89 4.15
C LEU A 127 -12.18 7.19 4.74
N ALA A 128 -12.90 6.16 5.21
CA ALA A 128 -14.20 6.32 5.84
C ALA A 128 -14.12 7.08 7.17
N GLN A 129 -13.05 6.89 7.95
CA GLN A 129 -12.82 7.62 9.20
C GLN A 129 -12.49 9.09 8.91
N VAL A 130 -11.55 9.34 7.99
CA VAL A 130 -11.17 10.71 7.59
C VAL A 130 -12.37 11.45 7.00
N SER A 131 -13.20 10.82 6.17
CA SER A 131 -14.39 11.46 5.60
C SER A 131 -15.49 11.77 6.63
N ARG A 132 -15.44 11.15 7.82
CA ARG A 132 -16.41 11.37 8.91
C ARG A 132 -15.93 12.42 9.90
N ASP A 133 -14.65 12.39 10.26
CA ASP A 133 -14.03 13.33 11.19
C ASP A 133 -13.74 14.70 10.53
N ASP A 134 -13.41 14.70 9.24
CA ASP A 134 -13.02 15.89 8.50
C ASP A 134 -14.15 16.32 7.53
N GLN A 135 -14.69 17.52 7.73
CA GLN A 135 -15.56 18.15 6.74
C GLN A 135 -14.78 18.74 5.56
N ASP A 136 -13.44 18.74 5.60
CA ASP A 136 -12.61 19.27 4.52
C ASP A 136 -12.28 18.18 3.47
N PRO A 137 -12.81 18.29 2.24
CA PRO A 137 -12.54 17.34 1.16
C PRO A 137 -11.06 17.29 0.74
N SER A 138 -10.24 18.26 1.14
CA SER A 138 -8.81 18.38 0.82
C SER A 138 -7.97 17.34 1.54
N VAL A 139 -8.29 16.99 2.80
CA VAL A 139 -7.54 15.98 3.56
C VAL A 139 -7.69 14.60 2.93
N SER A 140 -8.92 14.23 2.58
CA SER A 140 -9.19 12.99 1.85
C SER A 140 -8.47 12.95 0.50
N ARG A 141 -8.36 14.10 -0.19
CA ARG A 141 -7.60 14.20 -1.45
C ARG A 141 -6.11 13.95 -1.21
N MET A 142 -5.50 14.53 -0.18
CA MET A 142 -4.08 14.33 0.15
C MET A 142 -3.74 12.84 0.40
N TYR A 143 -4.58 12.11 1.13
CA TYR A 143 -4.37 10.66 1.34
C TYR A 143 -4.48 9.85 0.06
N LEU A 144 -5.40 10.20 -0.83
CA LEU A 144 -5.60 9.48 -2.10
C LEU A 144 -4.48 9.76 -3.11
N THR A 145 -3.89 10.96 -3.07
CA THR A 145 -2.77 11.36 -3.95
C THR A 145 -1.40 10.99 -3.39
N SER A 146 -1.36 10.58 -2.11
CA SER A 146 -0.15 10.07 -1.46
C SER A 146 0.35 8.76 -2.09
N ASP A 147 1.59 8.40 -1.79
CA ASP A 147 2.17 7.12 -2.22
C ASP A 147 1.34 5.92 -1.73
N THR A 148 0.79 6.00 -0.52
CA THR A 148 -0.10 4.96 0.01
C THR A 148 -1.41 4.87 -0.78
N GLY A 149 -1.98 6.01 -1.20
CA GLY A 149 -3.17 6.05 -2.07
C GLY A 149 -2.92 5.51 -3.49
N LYS A 150 -1.72 5.74 -4.03
CA LYS A 150 -1.26 5.13 -5.29
C LYS A 150 -1.13 3.62 -5.16
N VAL A 151 -0.49 3.14 -4.09
CA VAL A 151 -0.35 1.70 -3.81
C VAL A 151 -1.72 1.04 -3.69
N TYR A 152 -2.62 1.64 -2.91
CA TYR A 152 -4.02 1.22 -2.83
C TYR A 152 -4.66 1.10 -4.21
N THR A 153 -4.54 2.13 -5.05
CA THR A 153 -5.12 2.15 -6.39
C THR A 153 -4.62 0.99 -7.25
N MET A 154 -3.31 0.74 -7.24
CA MET A 154 -2.73 -0.35 -8.03
C MET A 154 -3.17 -1.72 -7.54
N LEU A 155 -3.14 -1.93 -6.22
CA LEU A 155 -3.51 -3.21 -5.62
C LEU A 155 -4.99 -3.51 -5.81
N ALA A 156 -5.87 -2.54 -5.58
CA ALA A 156 -7.30 -2.71 -5.75
C ALA A 156 -7.69 -2.95 -7.22
N HIS A 157 -7.00 -2.31 -8.17
CA HIS A 157 -7.19 -2.58 -9.60
C HIS A 157 -6.63 -3.96 -9.99
N ALA A 158 -5.45 -4.35 -9.48
CA ALA A 158 -4.87 -5.68 -9.74
C ALA A 158 -5.72 -6.82 -9.16
N ALA A 159 -6.40 -6.57 -8.04
CA ALA A 159 -7.37 -7.48 -7.42
C ALA A 159 -8.73 -7.51 -8.14
N GLY A 160 -8.96 -6.65 -9.14
CA GLY A 160 -10.21 -6.57 -9.89
C GLY A 160 -11.35 -5.88 -9.13
N ARG A 161 -11.04 -5.13 -8.05
CA ARG A 161 -12.03 -4.37 -7.27
C ARG A 161 -12.31 -2.99 -7.85
N LEU A 162 -11.34 -2.41 -8.54
CA LEU A 162 -11.50 -1.17 -9.30
C LEU A 162 -11.52 -1.52 -10.79
N GLY A 163 -12.61 -1.16 -11.47
CA GLY A 163 -12.88 -1.48 -12.86
C GLY A 163 -13.99 -0.64 -13.44
#